data_AF-A0A147B937-F1
#
_entry.id   AF-A0A147B937-F1
#
_cell.length_a   1.000
_cell.length_b   1.000
_cell.length_c   1.000
_cell.angle_alpha   90.00
_cell.angle_beta   90.00
_cell.angle_gamma   90.00
#
_symmetry.space_group_name_H-M   'P 1'
#
loop_
_entity.id
_entity.type
_entity.pdbx_description
1 polymer ?
#
loop_
_entity_poly.entity_id
_entity_poly.type
_entity_poly.pdbx_seq_one_letter_code
_entity_poly.pdbx_strand_id
1 'polypeptide(L)'
;PSFTENATRNAYEEKLKCLAEAYPAATDNGQKIDGSRTAVEAFSDAAGVTAAYHAFQDRLKQEPSPQLPALELSPEQLFFIGYAQSMCENIRDERFINANGTSTSAPNRLRVLMTVQQMPEFSQAFSCASDTPVQEAKKCHVW
;
A
#
# COMPACT_ATOMS: atom_id res chain seq x y z
N PRO A 1 -18.22 -20.29 11.22
CA PRO A 1 -17.68 -20.19 9.85
C PRO A 1 -16.27 -20.77 9.79
N SER A 2 -16.08 -21.88 9.07
CA SER A 2 -14.73 -22.39 8.84
C SER A 2 -14.06 -21.50 7.78
N PHE A 3 -12.88 -20.96 8.06
CA PHE A 3 -12.08 -20.20 7.10
C PHE A 3 -11.52 -21.07 5.95
N THR A 4 -12.00 -22.32 5.82
CA THR A 4 -11.46 -23.36 4.93
C THR A 4 -12.39 -23.72 3.76
N GLU A 5 -13.49 -23.00 3.55
CA GLU A 5 -14.34 -23.23 2.39
C GLU A 5 -13.60 -22.88 1.08
N ASN A 6 -13.76 -23.71 0.05
CA ASN A 6 -13.12 -23.49 -1.25
C ASN A 6 -13.47 -22.13 -1.84
N ALA A 7 -14.69 -21.63 -1.62
CA ALA A 7 -15.11 -20.32 -2.11
C ALA A 7 -14.30 -19.17 -1.46
N THR A 8 -14.11 -19.22 -0.14
CA THR A 8 -13.30 -18.23 0.59
C THR A 8 -11.84 -18.26 0.14
N ARG A 9 -11.27 -19.46 -0.06
CA ARG A 9 -9.90 -19.61 -0.58
C ARG A 9 -9.78 -19.03 -1.99
N ASN A 10 -10.70 -19.35 -2.88
CA ASN A 10 -10.66 -18.86 -4.25
C ASN A 10 -10.76 -17.33 -4.32
N ALA A 11 -11.65 -16.73 -3.52
CA ALA A 11 -11.76 -15.27 -3.44
C ALA A 11 -10.47 -14.61 -2.94
N TYR A 12 -9.79 -15.23 -1.96
CA TYR A 12 -8.49 -14.76 -1.49
C TYR A 12 -7.41 -14.88 -2.58
N GLU A 13 -7.34 -16.02 -3.27
CA GLU A 13 -6.40 -16.25 -4.39
C GLU A 13 -6.64 -15.27 -5.54
N GLU A 14 -7.89 -14.92 -5.85
CA GLU A 14 -8.24 -13.90 -6.85
C GLU A 14 -7.72 -12.51 -6.48
N LYS A 15 -7.84 -12.12 -5.19
CA LYS A 15 -7.29 -10.85 -4.69
C LYS A 15 -5.76 -10.84 -4.80
N LEU A 16 -5.08 -11.91 -4.41
CA LEU A 16 -3.63 -12.03 -4.55
C LEU A 16 -3.20 -11.96 -6.02
N LYS A 17 -3.92 -12.63 -6.92
CA LYS A 17 -3.65 -12.58 -8.36
C LYS A 17 -3.82 -11.17 -8.90
N CYS A 18 -4.86 -10.45 -8.50
CA CYS A 18 -5.04 -9.05 -8.90
C CYS A 18 -3.84 -8.19 -8.47
N LEU A 19 -3.39 -8.33 -7.23
CA LEU A 19 -2.23 -7.58 -6.71
C LEU A 19 -0.95 -7.95 -7.46
N ALA A 20 -0.70 -9.24 -7.71
CA ALA A 20 0.45 -9.69 -8.48
C ALA A 20 0.48 -9.06 -9.89
N GLU A 21 -0.69 -8.90 -10.52
CA GLU A 21 -0.86 -8.25 -11.82
C GLU A 21 -0.87 -6.72 -11.78
N ALA A 22 -1.11 -6.11 -10.62
CA ALA A 22 -1.03 -4.66 -10.44
C ALA A 22 0.42 -4.17 -10.35
N TYR A 23 1.35 -5.05 -9.93
CA TYR A 23 2.76 -4.70 -9.71
C TYR A 23 3.83 -5.26 -10.68
N PRO A 24 3.53 -5.84 -11.86
CA PRO A 24 4.57 -6.30 -12.80
C PRO A 24 5.31 -5.14 -13.48
N ALA A 25 4.75 -3.93 -13.38
CA ALA A 25 5.34 -2.69 -13.90
C ALA A 25 6.22 -1.95 -12.86
N ALA A 26 6.20 -2.36 -11.59
CA ALA A 26 7.05 -1.77 -10.57
C ALA A 26 8.51 -2.12 -10.87
N THR A 27 9.24 -1.13 -11.38
CA THR A 27 10.69 -1.18 -11.51
C THR A 27 11.30 -0.35 -10.41
N ASP A 28 12.21 -0.94 -9.64
CA ASP A 28 13.07 -0.19 -8.74
C ASP A 28 14.49 -0.26 -9.31
N ASN A 29 15.07 0.91 -9.61
CA ASN A 29 16.37 1.04 -10.28
C ASN A 29 16.53 0.16 -11.54
N GLY A 30 15.47 0.03 -12.33
CA GLY A 30 15.47 -0.76 -13.58
C GLY A 30 15.33 -2.27 -13.38
N GLN A 31 15.15 -2.75 -12.15
CA GLN A 31 14.89 -4.15 -11.87
C GLN A 31 13.40 -4.40 -11.67
N LYS A 32 12.90 -5.46 -12.33
CA LYS A 32 11.52 -5.90 -12.15
C LYS A 32 11.39 -6.66 -10.85
N ILE A 33 10.33 -6.36 -10.11
CA ILE A 33 9.89 -7.15 -8.96
C ILE A 33 8.90 -8.20 -9.42
N ASP A 34 9.01 -9.41 -8.87
CA ASP A 34 8.03 -10.47 -9.07
C ASP A 34 6.82 -10.22 -8.17
N GLY A 35 5.77 -9.63 -8.76
CA GLY A 35 4.51 -9.34 -8.07
C GLY A 35 3.86 -10.57 -7.44
N SER A 36 4.13 -11.78 -7.94
CA SER A 36 3.59 -13.03 -7.36
C SER A 36 4.15 -13.31 -5.97
N ARG A 37 5.40 -12.90 -5.72
CA ARG A 37 6.11 -13.16 -4.46
C ARG A 37 5.79 -12.11 -3.41
N THR A 38 5.43 -10.90 -3.83
CA THR A 38 5.11 -9.77 -2.96
C THR A 38 3.61 -9.57 -2.74
N ALA A 39 2.74 -10.26 -3.49
CA ALA A 39 1.28 -10.10 -3.41
C ALA A 39 0.71 -10.30 -2.00
N VAL A 40 1.23 -11.26 -1.23
CA VAL A 40 0.77 -11.50 0.16
C VAL A 40 1.17 -10.36 1.10
N GLU A 41 2.38 -9.82 0.92
CA GLU A 41 2.84 -8.66 1.68
C GLU A 41 2.03 -7.41 1.29
N ALA A 42 1.82 -7.17 0.00
CA ALA A 42 1.00 -6.08 -0.50
C ALA A 42 -0.45 -6.17 -0.01
N PHE A 43 -1.02 -7.39 0.06
CA PHE A 43 -2.35 -7.63 0.63
C PHE A 43 -2.37 -7.22 2.11
N SER A 44 -1.36 -7.65 2.86
CA SER A 44 -1.26 -7.41 4.30
C SER A 44 -1.05 -5.93 4.62
N ASP A 45 -0.19 -5.24 3.86
CA ASP A 45 0.05 -3.81 4.01
C ASP A 45 -1.21 -3.01 3.68
N ALA A 46 -1.87 -3.30 2.55
CA ALA A 46 -3.11 -2.62 2.17
C ALA A 46 -4.23 -2.87 3.20
N ALA A 47 -4.45 -4.12 3.64
CA ALA A 47 -5.46 -4.41 4.65
C ALA A 47 -5.16 -3.71 5.99
N GLY A 48 -3.89 -3.74 6.43
CA GLY A 48 -3.47 -3.12 7.68
C GLY A 48 -3.63 -1.60 7.69
N VAL A 49 -3.19 -0.93 6.63
CA VAL A 49 -3.27 0.54 6.53
C VAL A 49 -4.72 0.99 6.34
N THR A 50 -5.54 0.26 5.57
CA THR A 50 -6.99 0.53 5.47
C THR A 50 -7.68 0.42 6.83
N ALA A 51 -7.42 -0.65 7.58
CA ALA A 51 -7.97 -0.81 8.92
C ALA A 51 -7.51 0.32 9.87
N ALA A 52 -6.23 0.69 9.83
CA ALA A 52 -5.69 1.79 10.62
C ALA A 52 -6.32 3.14 10.24
N TYR A 53 -6.57 3.39 8.96
CA TYR A 53 -7.19 4.61 8.47
C TYR A 53 -8.65 4.72 8.95
N HIS A 54 -9.42 3.64 8.89
CA HIS A 54 -10.79 3.64 9.42
C HIS A 54 -10.82 3.89 10.92
N ALA A 55 -9.93 3.25 11.69
CA ALA A 55 -9.80 3.51 13.12
C ALA A 55 -9.42 4.97 13.42
N PHE A 56 -8.52 5.55 12.62
CA PHE A 56 -8.16 6.96 12.69
C PHE A 56 -9.35 7.88 12.40
N GLN A 57 -10.13 7.61 11.36
CA GLN A 57 -11.35 8.35 11.02
C GLN A 57 -12.39 8.29 12.15
N ASP A 58 -12.59 7.11 12.75
CA ASP A 58 -13.50 6.97 13.89
C ASP A 58 -13.01 7.73 15.12
N ARG A 59 -11.69 7.79 15.35
CA ARG A 59 -11.12 8.64 16.38
C ARG A 59 -11.36 10.12 16.10
N LEU A 60 -11.16 10.59 14.87
CA LEU A 60 -11.39 11.99 14.49
C LEU A 60 -12.83 12.46 14.72
N LYS A 61 -13.81 11.56 14.54
CA LYS A 61 -15.23 11.85 14.85
C LYS A 61 -15.48 12.07 16.35
N GLN A 62 -14.71 11.40 17.20
CA GLN A 62 -14.83 11.52 18.66
C GLN A 62 -14.03 12.71 19.18
N GLU A 63 -12.84 12.92 18.64
CA GLU A 63 -11.91 13.97 19.05
C GLU A 63 -11.19 14.52 17.82
N PRO A 64 -11.46 15.78 17.42
CA PRO A 64 -10.75 16.41 16.32
C PRO A 64 -9.25 16.46 16.59
N SER A 65 -8.44 16.05 15.60
CA SER A 65 -7.00 16.14 15.72
C SER A 65 -6.55 17.61 15.60
N PRO A 66 -5.70 18.10 16.51
CA PRO A 66 -5.11 19.43 16.36
C PRO A 66 -4.21 19.46 15.13
N GLN A 67 -4.31 20.54 14.34
CA GLN A 67 -3.39 20.77 13.24
C GLN A 67 -1.97 20.95 13.78
N LEU A 68 -0.99 20.34 13.10
CA LEU A 68 0.40 20.54 13.47
C LEU A 68 0.82 21.98 13.12
N PRO A 69 1.40 22.73 14.07
CA PRO A 69 1.85 24.09 13.79
C PRO A 69 2.89 24.07 12.67
N ALA A 70 2.80 25.06 11.78
CA ALA A 70 3.67 25.23 10.60
C ALA A 70 3.53 24.19 9.46
N LEU A 71 2.58 23.26 9.54
CA LEU A 71 2.24 22.36 8.43
C LEU A 71 0.80 22.63 7.98
N GLU A 72 0.62 23.19 6.79
CA GLU A 72 -0.67 23.39 6.15
C GLU A 72 -1.19 22.07 5.54
N LEU A 73 -1.33 21.04 6.39
CA LEU A 73 -1.77 19.70 5.99
C LEU A 73 -2.98 19.25 6.81
N SER A 74 -3.92 18.57 6.14
CA SER A 74 -5.07 18.00 6.83
C SER A 74 -4.65 16.78 7.68
N PRO A 75 -5.44 16.41 8.71
CA PRO A 75 -5.19 15.18 9.48
C PRO A 75 -5.10 13.92 8.60
N GLU A 76 -5.90 13.84 7.52
CA GLU A 76 -5.86 12.74 6.55
C GLU A 76 -4.54 12.71 5.78
N GLN A 77 -4.04 13.86 5.32
CA GLN A 77 -2.74 13.94 4.66
C GLN A 77 -1.61 13.54 5.62
N LEU A 78 -1.69 14.00 6.87
CA LEU A 78 -0.71 13.66 7.91
C LEU A 78 -0.72 12.17 8.27
N PHE A 79 -1.87 11.50 8.24
CA PHE A 79 -1.93 10.04 8.41
C PHE A 79 -1.07 9.32 7.37
N PHE A 80 -1.27 9.64 6.09
CA PHE A 80 -0.54 8.99 5.01
C PHE A 80 0.95 9.36 5.00
N ILE A 81 1.29 10.60 5.33
CA ILE A 81 2.69 11.01 5.50
C ILE A 81 3.34 10.27 6.67
N GLY A 82 2.66 10.15 7.81
CA GLY A 82 3.16 9.39 8.96
C GLY A 82 3.37 7.92 8.65
N TYR A 83 2.44 7.30 7.91
CA TYR A 83 2.60 5.95 7.37
C TYR A 83 3.82 5.84 6.45
N ALA A 84 3.96 6.74 5.47
CA ALA A 84 5.09 6.70 4.54
C ALA A 84 6.44 6.92 5.26
N GLN A 85 6.47 7.79 6.27
CA GLN A 85 7.66 8.08 7.07
C GLN A 85 8.08 6.90 7.96
N SER A 86 7.14 6.14 8.52
CA SER A 86 7.48 4.94 9.30
C SER A 86 8.12 3.83 8.44
N MET A 87 7.93 3.92 7.13
CA MET A 87 8.47 3.03 6.12
C MET A 87 9.76 3.56 5.46
N CYS A 88 10.26 4.73 5.86
CA CYS A 88 11.51 5.26 5.31
C CYS A 88 12.68 4.29 5.53
N GLU A 89 13.34 3.93 4.44
CA GLU A 89 14.49 3.03 4.46
C GLU A 89 15.63 3.57 3.59
N ASN A 90 16.84 3.07 3.86
CA ASN A 90 18.01 3.31 3.02
C ASN A 90 18.62 1.95 2.67
N ILE A 91 18.39 1.50 1.42
CA ILE A 91 18.91 0.24 0.89
C ILE A 91 20.03 0.55 -0.10
N ARG A 92 21.15 -0.18 0.00
CA ARG A 92 22.21 -0.15 -1.01
C ARG A 92 21.78 -0.93 -2.24
N ASP A 93 22.02 -0.39 -3.43
CA ASP A 93 21.66 -1.01 -4.71
C ASP A 93 22.09 -2.49 -4.80
N GLU A 94 23.34 -2.79 -4.43
CA GLU A 94 23.89 -4.16 -4.42
C GLU A 94 23.05 -5.16 -3.59
N ARG A 95 22.54 -4.70 -2.44
CA ARG A 95 21.70 -5.53 -1.57
C ARG A 95 20.33 -5.75 -2.20
N PHE A 96 19.80 -4.76 -2.89
CA PHE A 96 18.56 -4.88 -3.65
C PHE A 96 18.71 -5.88 -4.81
N ILE A 97 19.79 -5.76 -5.61
CA ILE A 97 20.07 -6.70 -6.72
C ILE A 97 20.20 -8.14 -6.22
N ASN A 98 20.95 -8.36 -5.15
CA ASN A 98 21.19 -9.69 -4.59
C ASN A 98 19.95 -10.31 -3.94
N ALA A 99 19.05 -9.48 -3.39
CA ALA A 99 17.77 -9.92 -2.86
C ALA A 99 16.74 -10.17 -3.96
N ASN A 100 16.92 -9.56 -5.14
CA ASN A 100 16.00 -9.71 -6.25
C ASN A 100 16.00 -11.17 -6.75
N GLY A 101 14.84 -11.81 -6.72
CA GLY A 101 14.67 -13.23 -7.04
C GLY A 101 14.71 -14.21 -5.85
N THR A 102 15.03 -13.76 -4.63
CA THR A 102 14.95 -14.57 -3.40
C THR A 102 14.07 -13.97 -2.31
N SER A 103 13.96 -12.64 -2.25
CA SER A 103 13.11 -11.94 -1.30
C SER A 103 11.62 -12.11 -1.61
N THR A 104 10.82 -12.30 -0.56
CA THR A 104 9.34 -12.19 -0.60
C THR A 104 8.86 -10.79 -0.23
N SER A 105 9.78 -9.91 0.19
CA SER A 105 9.48 -8.54 0.60
C SER A 105 10.01 -7.54 -0.41
N ALA A 106 9.17 -6.58 -0.80
CA ALA A 106 9.56 -5.47 -1.65
C ALA A 106 10.26 -4.37 -0.83
N PRO A 107 11.08 -3.52 -1.46
CA PRO A 107 11.54 -2.28 -0.85
C PRO A 107 10.36 -1.50 -0.28
N ASN A 108 10.51 -0.94 0.92
CA ASN A 108 9.46 -0.21 1.62
C ASN A 108 8.91 0.95 0.79
N ARG A 109 9.74 1.62 -0.04
CA ARG A 109 9.24 2.65 -0.97
C ARG A 109 8.14 2.10 -1.89
N LEU A 110 8.35 0.91 -2.43
CA LEU A 110 7.34 0.26 -3.26
C LEU A 110 6.18 -0.23 -2.43
N ARG A 111 6.41 -0.80 -1.24
CA ARG A 111 5.32 -1.18 -0.34
C ARG A 111 4.36 -0.02 -0.07
N VAL A 112 4.88 1.16 0.24
CA VAL A 112 4.09 2.39 0.38
C VAL A 112 3.29 2.69 -0.89
N LEU A 113 3.95 2.72 -2.06
CA LEU A 113 3.29 3.02 -3.33
C LEU A 113 2.17 2.01 -3.65
N MET A 114 2.46 0.72 -3.49
CA MET A 114 1.52 -0.39 -3.69
C MET A 114 0.31 -0.23 -2.78
N THR A 115 0.52 0.06 -1.50
CA THR A 115 -0.58 0.26 -0.54
C THR A 115 -1.44 1.47 -0.88
N VAL A 116 -0.85 2.66 -1.09
CA VAL A 116 -1.64 3.87 -1.36
C VAL A 116 -2.35 3.81 -2.71
N GLN A 117 -1.84 3.04 -3.67
CA GLN A 117 -2.54 2.73 -4.92
C GLN A 117 -3.84 1.97 -4.69
N GLN A 118 -3.97 1.19 -3.62
CA GLN A 118 -5.21 0.45 -3.32
C GLN A 118 -6.21 1.26 -2.47
N MET A 119 -5.85 2.49 -2.05
CA MET A 119 -6.65 3.31 -1.13
C MET A 119 -7.24 4.53 -1.84
N PRO A 120 -8.53 4.55 -2.18
CA PRO A 120 -9.17 5.76 -2.73
C PRO A 120 -9.10 6.95 -1.78
N GLU A 121 -9.04 6.72 -0.47
CA GLU A 121 -8.93 7.75 0.57
C GLU A 121 -7.61 8.52 0.46
N PHE A 122 -6.51 7.87 0.08
CA PHE A 122 -5.25 8.55 -0.22
C PHE A 122 -5.43 9.52 -1.39
N SER A 123 -6.07 9.03 -2.44
CA SER A 123 -6.31 9.79 -3.67
C SER A 123 -7.15 11.03 -3.40
N GLN A 124 -8.15 10.89 -2.53
CA GLN A 124 -9.00 11.99 -2.07
C GLN A 124 -8.22 12.98 -1.19
N ALA A 125 -7.45 12.50 -0.21
CA ALA A 125 -6.69 13.36 0.71
C ALA A 125 -5.66 14.24 -0.02
N PHE A 126 -5.07 13.75 -1.10
CA PHE A 126 -4.09 14.49 -1.90
C PHE A 126 -4.63 15.05 -3.21
N SER A 127 -5.93 14.86 -3.51
CA SER A 127 -6.54 15.29 -4.77
C SER A 127 -5.74 14.83 -6.00
N CYS A 128 -5.34 13.55 -6.03
CA CYS A 128 -4.52 13.00 -7.10
C CYS A 128 -5.25 13.10 -8.45
N ALA A 129 -4.57 13.66 -9.46
CA ALA A 129 -5.08 13.71 -10.83
C ALA A 129 -5.17 12.30 -11.46
N SER A 130 -6.09 12.13 -12.42
CA SER A 130 -6.39 10.84 -13.05
C SER A 130 -5.24 10.22 -13.85
N ASP A 131 -4.29 11.05 -14.28
CA ASP A 131 -3.09 10.70 -15.03
C ASP A 131 -1.87 10.42 -14.13
N THR A 132 -2.07 10.36 -12.81
CA THR A 132 -0.99 10.01 -11.90
C THR A 132 -0.79 8.49 -11.85
N PRO A 133 0.46 8.02 -11.63
CA PRO A 133 0.73 6.59 -11.45
C PRO A 133 -0.07 5.93 -10.31
N VAL A 134 -0.55 6.73 -9.35
CA VAL A 134 -1.42 6.24 -8.26
C VAL A 134 -2.81 5.92 -8.79
N GLN A 135 -3.35 6.74 -9.71
CA GLN A 135 -4.68 6.54 -10.31
C GLN A 135 -4.67 5.52 -11.44
N GLU A 136 -3.62 5.47 -12.25
CA GLU A 136 -3.50 4.52 -13.38
C GLU A 136 -3.32 3.06 -12.93
N ALA A 137 -2.90 2.85 -11.68
CA ALA A 137 -2.68 1.52 -11.13
C ALA A 137 -3.98 0.71 -11.06
N LYS A 138 -3.86 -0.59 -11.36
CA LYS A 138 -4.97 -1.55 -11.21
C LYS A 138 -5.41 -1.59 -9.75
N LYS A 139 -6.68 -1.24 -9.50
CA LYS A 139 -7.31 -1.31 -8.18
C LYS A 139 -7.81 -2.74 -7.93
N CYS A 140 -7.36 -3.30 -6.83
CA CYS A 140 -7.70 -4.62 -6.33
C CYS A 140 -8.48 -4.40 -5.03
N HIS A 141 -9.73 -4.86 -4.95
CA HIS A 141 -10.53 -4.76 -3.73
C HIS A 141 -9.96 -5.69 -2.65
N VAL A 142 -8.90 -5.23 -1.96
CA VAL A 142 -8.09 -6.06 -1.05
C VAL A 142 -8.87 -6.40 0.22
N TRP A 143 -9.52 -5.41 0.83
CA TRP A 143 -10.19 -5.55 2.13
C TRP A 143 -11.59 -4.97 2.09
#